data_AF-A0A959GV68-F1
#
_entry.id   AF-A0A959GV68-F1
#
_cell.length_a   1.000
_cell.length_b   1.000
_cell.length_c   1.000
_cell.angle_alpha   90.00
_cell.angle_beta   90.00
_cell.angle_gamma   90.00
#
_symmetry.space_group_name_H-M   'P 1'
#
loop_
_entity.id
_entity.type
_entity.pdbx_description
1 polymer ?
#
loop_
_entity_poly.entity_id
_entity_poly.type
_entity_poly.pdbx_seq_one_letter_code
_entity_poly.pdbx_strand_id
1 'polypeptide(L)'
;MNKAPALFSALLMILQGVSCATLNVNDIASLDRGAFEPLRLTPEIEPNYLRFDLIRKTEAKPVNDSASETVDLPYHPLGFYLGNGLFYDFNGNLTIRADYLLHAPAEGFHIRKSGRPEKNKGITEYIYRPDTLYKQYPHRKKPIYQYHRLSENGVESFMYGHRLRYIVETTDSTIVYRGKRRKWDVLYRDGSDAY
;
A
#
# COMPACT_ATOMS: atom_id res chain seq x y z
N MET A 1 -3.08 4.95 62.08
CA MET A 1 -2.32 6.00 61.36
C MET A 1 -1.73 5.37 60.11
N ASN A 2 -2.42 5.48 58.97
CA ASN A 2 -2.02 4.81 57.73
C ASN A 2 -1.28 5.80 56.82
N LYS A 3 0.05 5.76 56.85
CA LYS A 3 0.93 6.49 55.93
C LYS A 3 1.09 5.67 54.64
N ALA A 4 0.11 5.71 53.74
CA ALA A 4 0.18 5.02 52.44
C ALA A 4 -0.22 5.84 51.18
N PRO A 5 -0.51 7.16 51.19
CA PRO A 5 -0.86 7.85 49.94
C PRO A 5 0.34 8.32 49.10
N ALA A 6 1.53 8.48 49.69
CA ALA A 6 2.66 9.13 49.02
C ALA A 6 3.37 8.24 47.96
N LEU A 7 3.40 6.93 48.17
CA LEU A 7 4.10 6.00 47.28
C LEU A 7 3.34 5.74 45.97
N PHE A 8 2.01 5.85 45.99
CA PHE A 8 1.16 5.63 44.81
C PHE A 8 1.20 6.84 43.84
N SER A 9 1.25 8.06 44.37
CA SER A 9 1.39 9.28 43.57
C SER A 9 2.75 9.40 42.89
N ALA A 10 3.82 8.91 43.51
CA ALA A 10 5.16 8.90 42.91
C ALA A 10 5.25 7.92 41.73
N LEU A 11 4.62 6.75 41.83
CA LEU A 11 4.60 5.75 40.75
C LEU A 11 3.80 6.24 39.53
N LEU A 12 2.71 6.98 39.76
CA LEU A 12 1.86 7.53 38.69
C LEU A 12 2.55 8.66 37.92
N MET A 13 3.42 9.46 38.56
CA MET A 13 4.22 10.48 37.87
C MET A 13 5.32 9.87 36.98
N ILE A 14 5.94 8.76 37.39
CA ILE A 14 6.98 8.09 36.59
C ILE A 14 6.36 7.48 35.32
N LEU A 15 5.12 7.00 35.38
CA LEU A 15 4.41 6.44 34.23
C LEU A 15 3.94 7.49 33.20
N GLN A 16 3.83 8.77 33.59
CA GLN A 16 3.43 9.84 32.66
C GLN A 16 4.59 10.46 31.88
N GLY A 17 5.85 10.15 32.23
CA GLY A 17 7.05 10.66 31.57
C GLY A 17 7.49 9.91 30.30
N VAL A 18 6.86 8.77 29.98
CA VAL A 18 7.29 7.92 28.83
C VAL A 18 6.55 8.28 27.52
N SER A 19 5.65 9.26 27.56
CA SER A 19 4.85 9.67 26.40
C SER A 19 5.50 10.86 25.67
N CYS A 20 6.59 10.60 24.97
CA CYS A 20 6.99 11.22 23.70
C CYS A 20 8.41 10.74 23.39
N ALA A 21 8.53 9.54 22.81
CA ALA A 21 9.77 9.13 22.16
C ALA A 21 9.93 9.96 20.88
N THR A 22 10.40 11.19 21.01
CA THR A 22 11.01 11.92 19.92
C THR A 22 12.28 11.16 19.54
N LEU A 23 12.29 10.60 18.33
CA LEU A 23 13.48 10.00 17.72
C LEU A 23 14.67 10.95 17.91
N ASN A 24 15.69 10.49 18.62
CA ASN A 24 16.91 11.25 18.85
C ASN A 24 17.65 11.39 17.52
N VAL A 25 17.93 12.64 17.11
CA VAL A 25 18.59 12.95 15.84
C VAL A 25 19.98 12.31 15.76
N ASN A 26 20.66 12.16 16.90
CA ASN A 26 21.96 11.49 16.95
C ASN A 26 21.84 9.99 16.70
N ASP A 27 20.76 9.36 17.15
CA ASP A 27 20.50 7.95 16.89
C ASP A 27 20.23 7.74 15.39
N ILE A 28 19.49 8.65 14.74
CA ILE A 28 19.31 8.64 13.28
C ILE A 28 20.64 8.86 12.54
N ALA A 29 21.46 9.80 13.01
CA ALA A 29 22.73 10.14 12.37
C ALA A 29 23.77 9.00 12.46
N SER A 30 23.65 8.15 13.48
CA SER A 30 24.50 6.97 13.70
C SER A 30 23.97 5.70 13.03
N LEU A 31 22.78 5.72 12.41
CA LEU A 31 22.31 4.61 11.59
C LEU A 31 23.22 4.45 10.38
N ASP A 32 23.65 3.20 10.16
CA ASP A 32 24.36 2.84 8.94
C ASP A 32 23.43 3.07 7.74
N ARG A 33 23.83 3.96 6.85
CA ARG A 33 23.02 4.33 5.69
C ARG A 33 23.24 3.26 4.65
N GLY A 34 22.24 2.42 4.44
CA GLY A 34 22.21 1.50 3.31
C GLY A 34 22.51 2.26 2.01
N ALA A 35 23.33 1.66 1.15
CA ALA A 35 23.57 2.20 -0.18
C ALA A 35 22.24 2.24 -0.93
N PHE A 36 21.81 3.43 -1.35
CA PHE A 36 20.62 3.57 -2.16
C PHE A 36 20.87 2.94 -3.52
N GLU A 37 19.93 2.09 -3.96
CA GLU A 37 19.90 1.71 -5.36
C GLU A 37 19.72 2.98 -6.22
N PRO A 38 20.42 3.08 -7.36
CA PRO A 38 20.23 4.22 -8.26
C PRO A 38 18.77 4.29 -8.69
N LEU A 39 18.26 5.52 -8.82
CA LEU A 39 16.92 5.78 -9.34
C LEU A 39 16.77 5.09 -10.70
N ARG A 40 15.83 4.16 -10.80
CA ARG A 40 15.48 3.46 -12.04
C ARG A 40 14.00 3.66 -12.26
N LEU A 41 13.59 4.01 -13.48
CA LEU A 41 12.19 4.05 -13.86
C LEU A 41 11.85 2.72 -14.52
N THR A 42 11.35 1.78 -13.72
CA THR A 42 10.95 0.46 -14.23
C THR A 42 9.43 0.35 -14.14
N PRO A 43 8.73 0.21 -15.26
CA PRO A 43 7.30 -0.07 -15.23
C PRO A 43 7.01 -1.32 -14.40
N GLU A 44 6.07 -1.24 -13.47
CA GLU A 44 5.73 -2.36 -12.59
C GLU A 44 4.26 -2.33 -12.17
N ILE A 45 3.77 -3.49 -11.73
CA ILE A 45 2.40 -3.73 -11.26
C ILE A 45 2.44 -3.95 -9.75
N GLU A 46 1.64 -3.19 -9.00
CA GLU A 46 1.42 -3.44 -7.57
C GLU A 46 -0.09 -3.60 -7.34
N PRO A 47 -0.61 -4.83 -7.40
CA PRO A 47 -2.05 -5.08 -7.37
C PRO A 47 -2.62 -5.21 -5.94
N ASN A 48 -1.76 -5.31 -4.93
CA ASN A 48 -2.16 -5.70 -3.57
C ASN A 48 -2.70 -4.53 -2.74
N TYR A 49 -2.51 -3.27 -3.18
CA TYR A 49 -2.83 -2.07 -2.42
C TYR A 49 -2.07 -2.03 -1.07
N LEU A 50 -0.93 -2.72 -1.01
CA LEU A 50 -0.08 -2.83 0.18
C LEU A 50 0.98 -1.73 0.11
N ARG A 51 0.49 -0.49 0.20
CA ARG A 51 1.28 0.72 0.03
C ARG A 51 1.16 1.62 1.24
N PHE A 52 2.24 2.32 1.55
CA PHE A 52 2.27 3.44 2.49
C PHE A 52 2.40 4.74 1.70
N ASP A 53 1.49 5.69 1.93
CA ASP A 53 1.52 6.98 1.25
C ASP A 53 2.71 7.81 1.71
N LEU A 54 3.53 8.25 0.76
CA LEU A 54 4.44 9.37 0.95
C LEU A 54 3.78 10.65 0.46
N ILE A 55 3.16 10.60 -0.73
CA ILE A 55 2.40 11.70 -1.32
C ILE A 55 1.12 11.13 -1.94
N ARG A 56 -0.02 11.42 -1.32
CA ARG A 56 -1.35 11.08 -1.82
C ARG A 56 -1.88 12.21 -2.70
N LYS A 57 -2.32 11.89 -3.93
CA LYS A 57 -3.00 12.86 -4.77
C LYS A 57 -4.48 12.93 -4.41
N THR A 58 -5.05 14.12 -4.53
CA THR A 58 -6.46 14.41 -4.24
C THR A 58 -7.09 15.14 -5.40
N GLU A 59 -8.39 14.97 -5.58
CA GLU A 59 -9.22 15.70 -6.54
C GLU A 59 -10.39 16.38 -5.85
N ALA A 60 -10.81 17.54 -6.34
CA ALA A 60 -12.03 18.20 -5.86
C ALA A 60 -13.24 17.56 -6.55
N LYS A 61 -14.19 17.07 -5.76
CA LYS A 61 -15.47 16.55 -6.25
C LYS A 61 -16.60 17.49 -5.88
N PRO A 62 -17.45 17.90 -6.83
CA PRO A 62 -18.64 18.67 -6.50
C PRO A 62 -19.57 17.80 -5.66
N VAL A 63 -19.98 18.30 -4.50
CA VAL A 63 -20.98 17.66 -3.63
C VAL A 63 -22.36 18.25 -3.93
N ASN A 64 -22.42 19.53 -4.27
CA ASN A 64 -23.59 20.25 -4.76
C ASN A 64 -23.14 21.48 -5.58
N ASP A 65 -24.10 22.30 -6.03
CA ASP A 65 -23.84 23.44 -6.92
C ASP A 65 -22.92 24.53 -6.33
N SER A 66 -22.67 24.52 -5.01
CA SER A 66 -21.90 25.56 -4.31
C SER A 66 -20.75 25.02 -3.45
N ALA A 67 -20.57 23.70 -3.35
CA ALA A 67 -19.57 23.09 -2.49
C ALA A 67 -18.85 21.93 -3.19
N SER A 68 -17.54 21.86 -2.94
CA SER A 68 -16.71 20.73 -3.35
C SER A 68 -16.05 20.11 -2.12
N GLU A 69 -15.80 18.81 -2.21
CA GLU A 69 -15.05 18.04 -1.23
C GLU A 69 -13.74 17.57 -1.87
N THR A 70 -12.63 17.71 -1.14
CA THR A 70 -11.35 17.15 -1.55
C THR A 70 -11.35 15.66 -1.22
N VAL A 71 -11.24 14.82 -2.25
CA VAL A 71 -11.26 13.36 -2.12
C VAL A 71 -9.95 12.79 -2.63
N ASP A 72 -9.42 11.81 -1.91
CA ASP A 72 -8.25 11.05 -2.31
C ASP A 72 -8.46 10.32 -3.64
N LEU A 73 -7.51 10.47 -4.57
CA LEU A 73 -7.47 9.69 -5.79
C LEU A 73 -7.10 8.24 -5.47
N PRO A 74 -7.83 7.23 -5.96
CA PRO A 74 -7.54 5.83 -5.66
C PRO A 74 -6.15 5.43 -6.17
N TYR A 75 -5.56 4.37 -5.60
CA TYR A 75 -4.34 3.82 -6.17
C TYR A 75 -4.60 3.24 -7.56
N HIS A 76 -3.66 3.49 -8.46
CA HIS A 76 -3.59 2.82 -9.75
C HIS A 76 -2.70 1.57 -9.63
N PRO A 77 -3.09 0.39 -10.17
CA PRO A 77 -2.28 -0.82 -10.07
C PRO A 77 -0.99 -0.74 -10.90
N LEU A 78 -1.00 0.00 -12.02
CA LEU A 78 0.22 0.31 -12.78
C LEU A 78 0.91 1.58 -12.28
N GLY A 79 2.23 1.56 -12.39
CA GLY A 79 3.12 2.67 -12.06
C GLY A 79 4.56 2.40 -12.47
N PHE A 80 5.44 3.18 -11.87
CA PHE A 80 6.88 3.03 -11.99
C PHE A 80 7.47 2.70 -10.63
N TYR A 81 8.20 1.59 -10.56
CA TYR A 81 9.16 1.36 -9.50
C TYR A 81 10.30 2.35 -9.67
N LEU A 82 10.66 3.04 -8.58
CA LEU A 82 11.72 4.05 -8.56
C LEU A 82 13.01 3.55 -7.88
N GLY A 83 13.05 2.29 -7.42
CA GLY A 83 14.13 1.78 -6.57
C GLY A 83 13.77 1.86 -5.08
N ASN A 84 14.39 1.00 -4.26
CA ASN A 84 14.27 1.03 -2.79
C ASN A 84 12.81 0.94 -2.28
N GLY A 85 11.93 0.24 -2.99
CA GLY A 85 10.52 0.08 -2.61
C GLY A 85 9.61 1.26 -2.97
N LEU A 86 10.16 2.34 -3.55
CA LEU A 86 9.37 3.48 -4.01
C LEU A 86 8.58 3.12 -5.26
N PHE A 87 7.30 3.49 -5.25
CA PHE A 87 6.37 3.24 -6.35
C PHE A 87 5.54 4.48 -6.64
N TYR A 88 5.59 4.95 -7.89
CA TYR A 88 4.82 6.08 -8.40
C TYR A 88 3.74 5.61 -9.36
N ASP A 89 2.48 5.67 -8.93
CA ASP A 89 1.38 5.14 -9.73
C ASP A 89 0.85 6.13 -10.78
N PHE A 90 0.06 5.64 -11.75
CA PHE A 90 -0.47 6.50 -12.82
C PHE A 90 -1.51 7.54 -12.36
N ASN A 91 -2.04 7.41 -11.14
CA ASN A 91 -2.85 8.45 -10.53
C ASN A 91 -1.99 9.50 -9.79
N GLY A 92 -0.67 9.38 -9.90
CA GLY A 92 0.31 10.32 -9.36
C GLY A 92 0.60 10.14 -7.86
N ASN A 93 0.17 9.02 -7.27
CA ASN A 93 0.49 8.74 -5.87
C ASN A 93 1.92 8.22 -5.75
N LEU A 94 2.72 8.85 -4.89
CA LEU A 94 4.04 8.35 -4.50
C LEU A 94 3.90 7.55 -3.21
N THR A 95 4.34 6.30 -3.25
CA THR A 95 4.16 5.35 -2.16
C THR A 95 5.40 4.52 -1.91
N ILE A 96 5.46 3.89 -0.73
CA ILE A 96 6.39 2.80 -0.45
C ILE A 96 5.63 1.48 -0.41
N ARG A 97 6.16 0.48 -1.10
CA ARG A 97 5.66 -0.89 -1.14
C ARG A 97 5.95 -1.63 0.18
N ALA A 98 4.90 -2.08 0.85
CA ALA A 98 5.01 -2.75 2.14
C ALA A 98 5.66 -4.14 2.02
N ASP A 99 5.37 -4.85 0.93
CA ASP A 99 6.00 -6.13 0.60
C ASP A 99 7.51 -6.00 0.41
N TYR A 100 7.97 -4.92 -0.24
CA TYR A 100 9.39 -4.62 -0.35
C TYR A 100 10.04 -4.38 1.02
N LEU A 101 9.47 -3.47 1.83
CA LEU A 101 10.04 -3.13 3.15
C LEU A 101 10.13 -4.34 4.08
N LEU A 102 9.17 -5.25 3.98
CA LEU A 102 9.09 -6.43 4.83
C LEU A 102 9.85 -7.63 4.27
N HIS A 103 10.54 -7.49 3.14
CA HIS A 103 11.21 -8.59 2.44
C HIS A 103 10.27 -9.79 2.26
N ALA A 104 9.05 -9.51 1.82
CA ALA A 104 7.98 -10.47 1.84
C ALA A 104 8.28 -11.66 0.90
N PRO A 105 8.15 -12.91 1.38
CA PRO A 105 8.46 -14.09 0.58
C PRO A 105 7.42 -14.31 -0.53
N ALA A 106 7.87 -14.93 -1.62
CA ALA A 106 7.04 -15.23 -2.79
C ALA A 106 5.96 -16.28 -2.48
N GLU A 107 6.21 -17.16 -1.50
CA GLU A 107 5.31 -18.22 -1.06
C GLU A 107 4.06 -17.69 -0.36
N GLY A 108 4.05 -16.42 0.03
CA GLY A 108 2.93 -15.78 0.71
C GLY A 108 3.31 -15.16 2.04
N PHE A 109 2.56 -14.15 2.46
CA PHE A 109 2.87 -13.38 3.65
C PHE A 109 1.60 -12.78 4.27
N HIS A 110 1.72 -12.35 5.53
CA HIS A 110 0.63 -11.76 6.29
C HIS A 110 1.03 -10.35 6.72
N ILE A 111 0.17 -9.36 6.44
CA ILE A 111 0.36 -7.99 6.91
C ILE A 111 -0.79 -7.59 7.83
N ARG A 112 -0.48 -7.25 9.07
CA ARG A 112 -1.44 -6.73 10.04
C ARG A 112 -1.25 -5.22 10.19
N LYS A 113 -2.30 -4.44 9.91
CA LYS A 113 -2.26 -2.99 10.11
C LYS A 113 -2.57 -2.68 11.58
N SER A 114 -1.54 -2.42 12.39
CA SER A 114 -1.63 -2.22 13.85
C SER A 114 -2.10 -0.82 14.29
N GLY A 115 -2.64 0.01 13.38
CA GLY A 115 -3.13 1.36 13.69
C GLY A 115 -4.49 1.39 14.41
N ARG A 116 -4.94 2.61 14.77
CA ARG A 116 -6.30 2.82 15.29
C ARG A 116 -7.29 2.26 14.27
N PRO A 117 -8.06 1.21 14.63
CA PRO A 117 -8.92 0.57 13.67
C PRO A 117 -10.01 1.53 13.22
N GLU A 118 -10.39 1.45 11.94
CA GLU A 118 -11.62 2.08 11.46
C GLU A 118 -12.78 1.65 12.37
N LYS A 119 -13.71 2.58 12.64
CA LYS A 119 -14.84 2.36 13.56
C LYS A 119 -15.50 1.00 13.27
N ASN A 120 -15.55 0.14 14.29
CA ASN A 120 -16.12 -1.22 14.24
C ASN A 120 -15.40 -2.26 13.35
N LYS A 121 -14.26 -1.96 12.73
CA LYS A 121 -13.58 -2.91 11.82
C LYS A 121 -12.43 -3.69 12.47
N GLY A 122 -11.89 -3.23 13.59
CA GLY A 122 -10.76 -3.87 14.28
C GLY A 122 -9.47 -3.89 13.43
N ILE A 123 -8.42 -4.56 13.94
CA ILE A 123 -7.15 -4.73 13.22
C ILE A 123 -7.38 -5.56 11.96
N THR A 124 -7.18 -4.94 10.80
CA THR A 124 -7.30 -5.62 9.51
C THR A 124 -6.01 -6.38 9.19
N GLU A 125 -6.16 -7.63 8.78
CA GLU A 125 -5.07 -8.47 8.29
C GLU A 125 -5.25 -8.74 6.79
N TYR A 126 -4.16 -8.61 6.04
CA TYR A 126 -4.05 -8.97 4.63
C TYR A 126 -3.26 -10.27 4.55
N ILE A 127 -3.83 -11.26 3.88
CA ILE A 127 -3.25 -12.60 3.73
C ILE A 127 -2.97 -12.78 2.25
N TYR A 128 -1.70 -12.67 1.88
CA TYR A 128 -1.25 -12.94 0.53
C TYR A 128 -0.83 -14.40 0.39
N ARG A 129 -1.36 -15.06 -0.63
CA ARG A 129 -0.89 -16.34 -1.18
C ARG A 129 -0.42 -16.06 -2.61
N PRO A 130 0.43 -16.90 -3.21
CA PRO A 130 1.20 -16.56 -4.42
C PRO A 130 0.40 -15.86 -5.53
N ASP A 131 -0.84 -16.26 -5.74
CA ASP A 131 -1.75 -15.63 -6.70
C ASP A 131 -3.10 -15.22 -6.09
N THR A 132 -3.22 -15.02 -4.78
CA THR A 132 -4.51 -14.67 -4.16
C THR A 132 -4.35 -13.77 -2.95
N LEU A 133 -5.14 -12.69 -2.91
CA LEU A 133 -5.22 -11.81 -1.75
C LEU A 133 -6.53 -12.01 -1.00
N TYR A 134 -6.43 -12.19 0.30
CA TYR A 134 -7.56 -12.17 1.23
C TYR A 134 -7.42 -11.04 2.24
N LYS A 135 -8.56 -10.60 2.76
CA LYS A 135 -8.68 -9.59 3.82
C LYS A 135 -9.46 -10.16 4.99
N GLN A 136 -8.86 -10.20 6.17
CA GLN A 136 -9.45 -10.74 7.39
C GLN A 136 -9.72 -9.60 8.38
N TYR A 137 -10.92 -9.57 8.96
CA TYR A 137 -11.29 -8.66 10.04
C TYR A 137 -11.48 -9.45 11.35
N PRO A 138 -11.18 -8.89 12.53
CA PRO A 138 -11.20 -9.64 13.78
C PRO A 138 -12.57 -10.22 14.12
N HIS A 139 -13.65 -9.51 13.76
CA HIS A 139 -15.02 -9.92 14.03
C HIS A 139 -15.56 -10.98 13.06
N ARG A 140 -14.84 -11.31 11.98
CA ARG A 140 -15.30 -12.28 10.97
C ARG A 140 -14.65 -13.63 11.17
N LYS A 141 -15.43 -14.71 11.05
CA LYS A 141 -14.91 -16.08 11.12
C LYS A 141 -14.12 -16.50 9.87
N LYS A 142 -14.38 -15.90 8.71
CA LYS A 142 -13.79 -16.28 7.42
C LYS A 142 -13.14 -15.08 6.71
N PRO A 143 -11.98 -15.26 6.08
CA PRO A 143 -11.35 -14.23 5.26
C PRO A 143 -12.23 -13.84 4.07
N ILE A 144 -12.20 -12.56 3.73
CA ILE A 144 -12.86 -12.01 2.55
C ILE A 144 -11.87 -12.04 1.40
N TYR A 145 -12.18 -12.85 0.40
CA TYR A 145 -11.47 -12.88 -0.86
C TYR A 145 -11.46 -11.49 -1.54
N GLN A 146 -10.30 -11.02 -2.01
CA GLN A 146 -10.13 -9.73 -2.71
C GLN A 146 -9.84 -9.89 -4.20
N TYR A 147 -8.96 -10.80 -4.58
CA TYR A 147 -8.76 -11.23 -5.95
C TYR A 147 -7.86 -12.47 -6.02
N HIS A 148 -7.81 -13.09 -7.20
CA HIS A 148 -6.73 -13.98 -7.60
C HIS A 148 -6.13 -13.51 -8.93
N ARG A 149 -4.85 -13.82 -9.13
CA ARG A 149 -4.10 -13.54 -10.35
C ARG A 149 -4.06 -14.81 -11.21
N LEU A 150 -4.20 -14.64 -12.52
CA LEU A 150 -3.92 -15.68 -13.51
C LEU A 150 -2.84 -15.12 -14.43
N SER A 151 -1.75 -15.85 -14.64
CA SER A 151 -0.65 -15.43 -15.50
C SER A 151 -0.50 -16.41 -16.65
N GLU A 152 -0.60 -15.92 -17.88
CA GLU A 152 -0.47 -16.71 -19.10
C GLU A 152 0.17 -15.86 -20.20
N ASN A 153 1.30 -16.30 -20.76
CA ASN A 153 1.96 -15.68 -21.93
C ASN A 153 2.15 -14.15 -21.84
N GLY A 154 2.63 -13.65 -20.69
CA GLY A 154 2.83 -12.20 -20.47
C GLY A 154 1.54 -11.41 -20.21
N VAL A 155 0.40 -12.10 -20.07
CA VAL A 155 -0.88 -11.53 -19.70
C VAL A 155 -1.21 -11.91 -18.25
N GLU A 156 -1.36 -10.90 -17.40
CA GLU A 156 -1.82 -11.05 -16.02
C GLU A 156 -3.28 -10.61 -15.89
N SER A 157 -4.16 -11.54 -15.54
CA SER A 157 -5.58 -11.26 -15.28
C SER A 157 -5.86 -11.26 -13.78
N PHE A 158 -6.51 -10.20 -13.30
CA PHE A 158 -6.89 -10.04 -11.89
C PHE A 158 -8.40 -10.21 -11.74
N MET A 159 -8.81 -11.27 -11.05
CA MET A 159 -10.20 -11.73 -10.98
C MET A 159 -10.81 -11.50 -9.60
N TYR A 160 -12.07 -11.05 -9.53
CA TYR A 160 -12.90 -11.10 -8.31
C TYR A 160 -13.89 -12.26 -8.39
N GLY A 161 -13.55 -13.43 -7.82
CA GLY A 161 -14.31 -14.66 -8.04
C GLY A 161 -14.26 -15.01 -9.52
N HIS A 162 -15.42 -15.11 -10.18
CA HIS A 162 -15.51 -15.34 -11.63
C HIS A 162 -15.56 -14.06 -12.47
N ARG A 163 -15.37 -12.87 -11.88
CA ARG A 163 -15.49 -11.58 -12.58
C ARG A 163 -14.14 -10.95 -12.82
N LEU A 164 -13.82 -10.60 -14.05
CA LEU A 164 -12.61 -9.83 -14.37
C LEU A 164 -12.65 -8.45 -13.70
N ARG A 165 -11.58 -8.08 -13.00
CA ARG A 165 -11.35 -6.70 -12.52
C ARG A 165 -10.58 -5.90 -13.56
N TYR A 166 -9.43 -6.43 -13.96
CA TYR A 166 -8.57 -5.84 -14.97
C TYR A 166 -7.55 -6.86 -15.49
N ILE A 167 -6.93 -6.53 -16.63
CA ILE A 167 -5.85 -7.27 -17.27
C ILE A 167 -4.65 -6.33 -17.39
N VAL A 168 -3.45 -6.86 -17.20
CA VAL A 168 -2.21 -6.23 -17.62
C VAL A 168 -1.55 -7.12 -18.66
N GLU A 169 -1.30 -6.59 -19.84
CA GLU A 169 -0.55 -7.27 -20.89
C GLU A 169 0.82 -6.62 -20.98
N THR A 170 1.88 -7.42 -20.80
CA THR A 170 3.26 -6.96 -20.88
C THR A 170 3.93 -7.60 -22.08
N THR A 171 4.45 -6.76 -22.97
CA THR A 171 5.30 -7.14 -24.09
C THR A 171 6.68 -6.50 -23.92
N ASP A 172 7.61 -6.79 -24.83
CA ASP A 172 8.96 -6.22 -24.81
C ASP A 172 8.99 -4.69 -24.93
N SER A 173 7.95 -4.10 -25.53
CA SER A 173 7.88 -2.66 -25.80
C SER A 173 6.69 -1.96 -25.16
N THR A 174 5.67 -2.70 -24.70
CA THR A 174 4.43 -2.10 -24.20
C THR A 174 3.92 -2.75 -22.93
N ILE A 175 3.27 -1.94 -22.10
CA ILE A 175 2.43 -2.43 -21.00
C ILE A 175 1.05 -1.84 -21.15
N VAL A 176 0.05 -2.71 -21.29
CA VAL A 176 -1.35 -2.33 -21.51
C VAL A 176 -2.17 -2.73 -20.30
N TYR A 177 -2.74 -1.75 -19.61
CA TYR A 177 -3.77 -1.99 -18.58
C TYR A 177 -5.16 -1.84 -19.16
N ARG A 178 -5.97 -2.88 -18.96
CA ARG A 178 -7.38 -2.93 -19.37
C ARG A 178 -8.24 -3.11 -18.15
N GLY A 179 -8.85 -2.01 -17.68
CA GLY A 179 -9.86 -2.08 -16.64
C GLY A 179 -11.18 -2.72 -17.12
N LYS A 180 -12.14 -2.89 -16.21
CA LYS A 180 -13.52 -3.30 -16.55
C LYS A 180 -14.24 -2.33 -17.50
N ARG A 181 -13.83 -1.06 -17.54
CA ARG A 181 -14.34 -0.03 -18.47
C ARG A 181 -13.44 0.00 -19.72
N ARG A 182 -13.98 0.44 -20.87
CA ARG A 182 -13.24 0.58 -22.15
C ARG A 182 -12.03 1.53 -22.14
N LYS A 183 -11.61 2.06 -20.98
CA LYS A 183 -10.43 2.91 -20.87
C LYS A 183 -9.19 2.02 -20.76
N TRP A 184 -8.22 2.27 -21.61
CA TRP A 184 -6.94 1.59 -21.62
C TRP A 184 -5.86 2.59 -21.23
N ASP A 185 -4.99 2.19 -20.32
CA ASP A 185 -3.79 2.95 -19.96
C ASP A 185 -2.61 2.17 -20.53
N VAL A 186 -1.82 2.81 -21.40
CA VAL A 186 -0.75 2.15 -22.14
C VAL A 186 0.57 2.87 -21.90
N LEU A 187 1.61 2.10 -21.59
CA LEU A 187 2.99 2.55 -21.65
C LEU A 187 3.66 2.00 -22.90
N TYR A 188 4.43 2.87 -23.55
CA TYR A 188 5.30 2.52 -24.67
C TYR A 188 6.74 2.81 -24.30
N ARG A 189 7.64 1.95 -24.75
CA ARG A 189 9.06 2.26 -24.78
C ARG A 189 9.31 3.24 -25.92
N ASP A 190 10.11 4.26 -25.67
CA ASP A 190 10.43 5.25 -26.70
C ASP A 190 11.02 4.56 -27.96
N GLY A 191 10.54 4.96 -29.14
CA GLY A 191 10.90 4.36 -30.43
C GLY A 191 10.18 3.05 -30.80
N SER A 192 9.21 2.56 -30.02
CA SER A 192 8.31 1.48 -30.46
C SER A 192 7.09 2.03 -31.17
N ASP A 193 6.69 1.44 -32.30
CA ASP A 193 5.47 1.83 -33.02
C ASP A 193 4.26 1.77 -32.08
N ALA A 194 3.59 2.92 -31.90
CA ALA A 194 2.34 3.01 -31.16
C ALA A 194 1.24 2.33 -32.00
N TYR A 195 0.55 1.36 -31.40
CA TYR A 195 -0.60 0.69 -32.02
C TYR A 195 -1.83 1.60 -32.09
#